data_AF-X1S4G8-F1
#
_entry.id   AF-X1S4G8-F1
#
_cell.length_a   1.000
_cell.length_b   1.000
_cell.length_c   1.000
_cell.angle_alpha   90.00
_cell.angle_beta   90.00
_cell.angle_gamma   90.00
#
_symmetry.space_group_name_H-M   'P 1'
#
loop_
_entity.id
_entity.type
_entity.pdbx_description
1 polymer ?
#
loop_
_entity_poly.entity_id
_entity_poly.type
_entity_poly.pdbx_seq_one_letter_code
_entity_poly.pdbx_strand_id
1 'polypeptide(L)'
;YLVKELDLNNRTAYAEPTDVNYYTLTKEIEDLHIVKVLDKKKVGKVNLYLGEVEVTNHVVGFKKKAQYTDEVIGEEPLDLPPLTFATIGLWFDLPDGVESRLEEIQLDFAGGLHAVEHAAIGILPLFAMCDRNDIGGVSTLLHPDTGRAQIFIYDAYPGAFPYLGPFPFRRIAVKSVQLLYLQKVGGE
;
A
#
# COMPACT_ATOMS: atom_id res chain seq x y z
N TYR A 1 -1.97 26.72 10.15
CA TYR A 1 -1.14 27.32 9.09
C TYR A 1 -1.75 26.94 7.75
N LEU A 2 -1.79 27.87 6.80
CA LEU A 2 -2.26 27.63 5.43
C LEU A 2 -1.07 27.76 4.48
N VAL A 3 -0.86 26.75 3.63
CA VAL A 3 0.18 26.77 2.60
C VAL A 3 -0.28 27.72 1.48
N LYS A 4 0.58 28.69 1.12
CA LYS A 4 0.35 29.63 0.02
C LYS A 4 1.09 29.23 -1.25
N GLU A 5 2.28 28.67 -1.08
CA GLU A 5 3.16 28.30 -2.17
C GLU A 5 3.93 27.04 -1.80
N LEU A 6 4.04 26.12 -2.75
CA LEU A 6 4.80 24.89 -2.62
C LEU A 6 5.86 24.85 -3.72
N ASP A 7 7.10 25.06 -3.33
CA ASP A 7 8.27 24.93 -4.20
C ASP A 7 8.84 23.52 -4.09
N LEU A 8 8.48 22.66 -5.05
CA LEU A 8 8.94 21.27 -5.10
C LEU A 8 10.44 21.14 -5.40
N ASN A 9 11.01 22.08 -6.16
CA ASN A 9 12.43 22.04 -6.53
C ASN A 9 13.31 22.29 -5.31
N ASN A 10 12.94 23.28 -4.50
CA ASN A 10 13.63 23.62 -3.27
C ASN A 10 13.09 22.89 -2.04
N ARG A 11 12.12 21.97 -2.22
CA ARG A 11 11.44 21.21 -1.15
C ARG A 11 10.94 22.12 -0.02
N THR A 12 10.38 23.27 -0.38
CA THR A 12 10.00 24.33 0.57
C THR A 12 8.52 24.65 0.43
N ALA A 13 7.79 24.62 1.55
CA ALA A 13 6.40 25.04 1.63
C ALA A 13 6.31 26.36 2.41
N TYR A 14 5.80 27.40 1.77
CA TYR A 14 5.56 28.70 2.40
C TYR A 14 4.15 28.71 2.99
N ALA A 15 4.07 28.85 4.31
CA ALA A 15 2.81 28.83 5.03
C ALA A 15 2.66 30.05 5.94
N GLU A 16 1.43 30.52 6.07
CA GLU A 16 1.08 31.61 6.99
C GLU A 16 0.24 31.07 8.17
N PRO A 17 0.37 31.64 9.37
CA PRO A 17 -0.60 31.42 10.43
C PRO A 17 -1.97 31.92 9.96
N THR A 18 -2.97 31.05 9.98
CA THR A 18 -4.35 31.39 9.62
C THR A 18 -5.27 30.70 10.62
N ASP A 19 -6.26 31.43 11.10
CA ASP A 19 -7.35 30.90 11.91
C ASP A 19 -8.50 30.49 10.98
N VAL A 20 -8.69 29.17 10.82
CA VAL A 20 -9.71 28.58 9.93
C VAL A 20 -10.39 27.42 10.65
N ASN A 21 -11.69 27.26 10.44
CA ASN A 21 -12.49 26.21 11.09
C ASN A 21 -12.54 24.90 10.30
N TYR A 22 -11.49 24.61 9.52
CA TYR A 22 -11.40 23.41 8.69
C TYR A 22 -9.97 22.88 8.63
N TYR A 23 -9.83 21.60 8.31
CA TYR A 23 -8.57 20.96 7.97
C TYR A 23 -8.63 20.34 6.57
N THR A 24 -7.48 19.99 6.01
CA THR A 24 -7.38 19.41 4.67
C THR A 24 -7.02 17.93 4.74
N LEU A 25 -7.61 17.12 3.86
CA LEU A 25 -7.29 15.71 3.70
C LEU A 25 -6.94 15.46 2.23
N THR A 26 -5.78 14.85 1.97
CA THR A 26 -5.30 14.59 0.60
C THR A 26 -6.19 13.59 -0.13
N LYS A 27 -6.30 13.79 -1.44
CA LYS A 27 -6.93 12.84 -2.36
C LYS A 27 -5.82 12.24 -3.21
N GLU A 28 -5.60 10.96 -3.02
CA GLU A 28 -4.47 10.24 -3.59
C GLU A 28 -4.98 9.09 -4.46
N ILE A 29 -4.28 8.85 -5.55
CA ILE A 29 -4.44 7.67 -6.40
C ILE A 29 -3.14 6.90 -6.31
N GLU A 30 -3.28 5.59 -6.13
CA GLU A 30 -2.15 4.68 -6.04
C GLU A 30 -2.28 3.61 -7.13
N ASP A 31 -1.22 3.45 -7.91
CA ASP A 31 -1.10 2.45 -8.96
C ASP A 31 0.12 1.56 -8.68
N LEU A 32 0.00 0.27 -8.95
CA LEU A 32 1.07 -0.70 -8.77
C LEU A 32 1.22 -1.58 -10.02
N HIS A 33 2.46 -1.74 -10.48
CA HIS A 33 2.82 -2.62 -11.58
C HIS A 33 3.87 -3.66 -11.18
N ILE A 34 3.72 -4.88 -11.68
CA ILE A 34 4.66 -5.97 -11.50
C ILE A 34 5.75 -5.84 -12.57
N VAL A 35 6.96 -5.46 -12.13
CA VAL A 35 8.13 -5.37 -13.01
C VAL A 35 8.67 -6.76 -13.27
N LYS A 36 8.80 -7.58 -12.22
CA LYS A 36 9.40 -8.92 -12.32
C LYS A 36 9.00 -9.82 -11.17
N VAL A 37 8.59 -11.05 -11.49
CA VAL A 37 8.43 -12.10 -10.48
C VAL A 37 9.79 -12.75 -10.19
N LEU A 38 10.19 -12.73 -8.92
CA LEU A 38 11.44 -13.32 -8.43
C LEU A 38 11.23 -14.73 -7.88
N ASP A 39 10.14 -14.97 -7.17
CA ASP A 39 9.78 -16.27 -6.62
C ASP A 39 8.26 -16.49 -6.61
N LYS A 40 7.84 -17.75 -6.64
CA LYS A 40 6.45 -18.18 -6.60
C LYS A 40 6.34 -19.45 -5.78
N LYS A 41 5.40 -19.48 -4.83
CA LYS A 41 5.04 -20.71 -4.10
C LYS A 41 3.54 -20.89 -4.02
N LYS A 42 3.11 -22.15 -4.07
CA LYS A 42 1.75 -22.54 -3.72
C LYS A 42 1.65 -22.86 -2.23
N VAL A 43 0.73 -22.24 -1.52
CA VAL A 43 0.41 -22.51 -0.11
C VAL A 43 -1.07 -22.87 -0.02
N GLY A 44 -1.35 -24.15 0.20
CA GLY A 44 -2.72 -24.66 0.16
C GLY A 44 -3.37 -24.41 -1.21
N LYS A 45 -4.44 -23.61 -1.23
CA LYS A 45 -5.19 -23.26 -2.45
C LYS A 45 -4.75 -21.96 -3.11
N VAL A 46 -3.82 -21.22 -2.52
CA VAL A 46 -3.40 -19.90 -3.02
C VAL A 46 -1.95 -19.93 -3.51
N ASN A 47 -1.61 -19.06 -4.46
CA ASN A 47 -0.22 -18.80 -4.81
C ASN A 47 0.24 -17.51 -4.15
N LEU A 48 1.44 -17.53 -3.59
CA LEU A 48 2.17 -16.38 -3.12
C LEU A 48 3.28 -16.09 -4.14
N TYR A 49 3.53 -14.81 -4.35
CA TYR A 49 4.51 -14.31 -5.28
C TYR A 49 5.36 -13.27 -4.58
N LEU A 50 6.64 -13.27 -4.92
CA LEU A 50 7.60 -12.27 -4.51
C LEU A 50 8.22 -11.69 -5.77
N GLY A 51 8.35 -10.37 -5.83
CA GLY A 51 8.87 -9.73 -7.02
C GLY A 51 9.23 -8.27 -6.86
N GLU A 52 9.82 -7.72 -7.92
CA GLU A 52 10.02 -6.29 -8.10
C GLU A 52 8.71 -5.68 -8.59
N VAL A 53 8.29 -4.62 -7.92
CA VAL A 53 7.08 -3.85 -8.24
C VAL A 53 7.43 -2.37 -8.36
N GLU A 54 6.70 -1.66 -9.19
CA GLU A 54 6.76 -0.22 -9.32
C GLU A 54 5.46 0.36 -8.78
N VAL A 55 5.58 1.27 -7.80
CA VAL A 55 4.46 1.91 -7.13
C VAL A 55 4.44 3.37 -7.53
N THR A 56 3.27 3.88 -7.89
CA THR A 56 3.04 5.28 -8.26
C THR A 56 1.99 5.89 -7.35
N ASN A 57 2.39 6.91 -6.60
CA ASN A 57 1.48 7.69 -5.75
C ASN A 57 1.24 9.06 -6.38
N HIS A 58 -0.01 9.43 -6.57
CA HIS A 58 -0.39 10.69 -7.18
C HIS A 58 -1.41 11.44 -6.34
N VAL A 59 -0.98 12.56 -5.74
CA VAL A 59 -1.86 13.48 -5.01
C VAL A 59 -2.58 14.37 -6.02
N VAL A 60 -3.83 14.02 -6.34
CA VAL A 60 -4.65 14.69 -7.36
C VAL A 60 -5.50 15.84 -6.79
N GLY A 61 -5.48 16.03 -5.47
CA GLY A 61 -6.27 17.08 -4.83
C GLY A 61 -6.31 16.95 -3.31
N PHE A 62 -7.18 17.74 -2.69
CA PHE A 62 -7.52 17.62 -1.28
C PHE A 62 -8.96 18.04 -1.00
N LYS A 63 -9.53 17.50 0.07
CA LYS A 63 -10.83 17.88 0.62
C LYS A 63 -10.63 18.80 1.81
N LYS A 64 -11.48 19.81 1.95
CA LYS A 64 -11.61 20.63 3.16
C LYS A 64 -12.70 20.01 4.02
N LYS A 65 -12.38 19.64 5.26
CA LYS A 65 -13.33 19.10 6.23
C LYS A 65 -13.51 20.07 7.39
N ALA A 66 -14.75 20.37 7.75
CA ALA A 66 -15.07 21.17 8.91
C ALA A 66 -14.49 20.52 10.19
N GLN A 67 -13.81 21.32 11.01
CA GLN A 67 -12.99 20.81 12.11
C GLN A 67 -13.77 20.01 13.16
N TYR A 68 -15.03 20.36 13.40
CA TYR A 68 -15.84 19.73 14.46
C TYR A 68 -16.85 18.70 13.95
N THR A 69 -17.33 18.85 12.71
CA THR A 69 -18.39 18.00 12.16
C THR A 69 -17.89 16.97 11.17
N ASP A 70 -16.62 17.07 10.73
CA ASP A 70 -16.05 16.25 9.67
C ASP A 70 -16.79 16.35 8.32
N GLU A 71 -17.68 17.32 8.18
CA GLU A 71 -18.40 17.56 6.93
C GLU A 71 -17.44 18.06 5.85
N VAL A 72 -17.53 17.50 4.64
CA VAL A 72 -16.76 17.97 3.49
C VAL A 72 -17.35 19.29 3.01
N ILE A 73 -16.62 20.38 3.22
CA ILE A 73 -17.04 21.74 2.86
C ILE A 73 -16.45 22.21 1.53
N GLY A 74 -15.56 21.42 0.92
CA GLY A 74 -15.00 21.71 -0.39
C GLY A 74 -13.99 20.67 -0.83
N GLU A 75 -13.69 20.66 -2.12
CA GLU A 75 -12.65 19.84 -2.74
C GLU A 75 -11.92 20.70 -3.76
N GLU A 76 -10.59 20.65 -3.75
CA GLU A 76 -9.74 21.39 -4.67
C GLU A 76 -8.79 20.40 -5.36
N PRO A 77 -8.72 20.39 -6.70
CA PRO A 77 -7.76 19.58 -7.42
C PRO A 77 -6.36 20.16 -7.25
N LEU A 78 -5.36 19.28 -7.34
CA LEU A 78 -3.94 19.62 -7.35
C LEU A 78 -3.29 19.01 -8.57
N ASP A 79 -2.34 19.74 -9.16
CA ASP A 79 -1.52 19.29 -10.28
C ASP A 79 -0.09 19.06 -9.77
N LEU A 80 0.06 18.01 -8.96
CA LEU A 80 1.36 17.60 -8.42
C LEU A 80 1.93 16.46 -9.26
N PRO A 81 3.24 16.43 -9.52
CA PRO A 81 3.83 15.33 -10.25
C PRO A 81 3.67 14.01 -9.46
N PRO A 82 3.35 12.90 -10.13
CA PRO A 82 3.28 11.60 -9.47
C PRO A 82 4.66 11.18 -8.96
N LEU A 83 4.68 10.51 -7.81
CA LEU A 83 5.88 9.91 -7.24
C LEU A 83 5.88 8.42 -7.57
N THR A 84 6.75 8.03 -8.49
CA THR A 84 6.96 6.63 -8.88
C THR A 84 8.27 6.10 -8.31
N PHE A 85 8.24 4.92 -7.70
CA PHE A 85 9.44 4.25 -7.18
C PHE A 85 9.35 2.73 -7.32
N ALA A 86 10.51 2.09 -7.52
CA ALA A 86 10.64 0.64 -7.57
C ALA A 86 10.98 0.07 -6.18
N THR A 87 10.36 -1.05 -5.83
CA THR A 87 10.54 -1.74 -4.55
C THR A 87 10.30 -3.24 -4.69
N ILE A 88 10.44 -3.99 -3.59
CA ILE A 88 10.08 -5.41 -3.53
C ILE A 88 8.70 -5.54 -2.91
N GLY A 89 7.83 -6.27 -3.61
CA GLY A 89 6.48 -6.59 -3.19
C GLY A 89 6.29 -8.09 -2.99
N LEU A 90 5.43 -8.42 -2.02
CA LEU A 90 4.80 -9.72 -1.86
C LEU A 90 3.32 -9.57 -2.19
N TRP A 91 2.78 -10.48 -3.00
CA TRP A 91 1.35 -10.54 -3.26
C TRP A 91 0.86 -11.97 -3.32
N PHE A 92 -0.44 -12.15 -3.19
CA PHE A 92 -1.05 -13.47 -3.18
C PHE A 92 -2.40 -13.51 -3.89
N ASP A 93 -2.66 -14.65 -4.52
CA ASP A 93 -3.97 -14.98 -5.09
C ASP A 93 -4.98 -15.24 -3.96
N LEU A 94 -6.24 -14.98 -4.23
CA LEU A 94 -7.33 -15.44 -3.38
C LEU A 94 -7.72 -16.89 -3.72
N PRO A 95 -8.27 -17.66 -2.77
CA PRO A 95 -8.84 -18.96 -3.07
C PRO A 95 -10.00 -18.84 -4.07
N ASP A 96 -10.08 -19.78 -5.01
CA ASP A 96 -11.18 -19.84 -5.97
C ASP A 96 -12.56 -19.87 -5.28
N GLY A 97 -13.51 -19.11 -5.82
CA GLY A 97 -14.90 -19.06 -5.35
C GLY A 97 -15.14 -18.22 -4.10
N VAL A 98 -14.12 -17.54 -3.55
CA VAL A 98 -14.31 -16.60 -2.42
C VAL A 98 -15.22 -15.43 -2.80
N GLU A 99 -15.01 -14.86 -3.99
CA GLU A 99 -15.84 -13.75 -4.50
C GLU A 99 -17.31 -14.16 -4.59
N SER A 100 -17.63 -15.24 -5.31
CA SER A 100 -19.00 -15.74 -5.45
C SER A 100 -19.64 -16.07 -4.10
N ARG A 101 -18.89 -16.67 -3.17
CA ARG A 101 -19.40 -16.98 -1.84
C ARG A 101 -19.72 -15.73 -1.04
N LEU A 102 -18.93 -14.66 -1.16
CA LEU A 102 -19.17 -13.39 -0.47
C LEU A 102 -20.36 -12.64 -1.08
N GLU A 103 -20.52 -12.70 -2.41
CA GLU A 103 -21.70 -12.18 -3.11
C GLU A 103 -22.98 -12.88 -2.67
N GLU A 104 -22.98 -14.21 -2.57
CA GLU A 104 -24.13 -15.01 -2.11
C GLU A 104 -24.63 -14.61 -0.72
N ILE A 105 -23.72 -14.23 0.18
CA ILE A 105 -24.04 -13.78 1.54
C ILE A 105 -24.10 -12.26 1.68
N GLN A 106 -24.11 -11.54 0.55
CA GLN A 106 -24.23 -10.08 0.45
C GLN A 106 -23.18 -9.31 1.28
N LEU A 107 -21.95 -9.82 1.33
CA LEU A 107 -20.82 -9.14 1.97
C LEU A 107 -20.00 -8.35 0.96
N ASP A 108 -19.40 -7.25 1.42
CA ASP A 108 -18.54 -6.40 0.61
C ASP A 108 -17.18 -7.06 0.37
N PHE A 109 -16.99 -7.56 -0.85
CA PHE A 109 -15.74 -8.19 -1.26
C PHE A 109 -14.56 -7.20 -1.31
N ALA A 110 -14.79 -5.97 -1.78
CA ALA A 110 -13.76 -4.94 -1.84
C ALA A 110 -13.34 -4.52 -0.43
N GLY A 111 -14.32 -4.28 0.45
CA GLY A 111 -14.07 -4.01 1.86
C GLY A 111 -13.36 -5.17 2.56
N GLY A 112 -13.66 -6.41 2.21
CA GLY A 112 -12.98 -7.61 2.71
C GLY A 112 -11.50 -7.67 2.29
N LEU A 113 -11.21 -7.40 1.02
CA LEU A 113 -9.82 -7.33 0.52
C LEU A 113 -9.02 -6.26 1.25
N HIS A 114 -9.61 -5.07 1.38
CA HIS A 114 -8.98 -3.95 2.08
C HIS A 114 -8.77 -4.24 3.57
N ALA A 115 -9.71 -4.94 4.22
CA ALA A 115 -9.54 -5.38 5.60
C ALA A 115 -8.37 -6.38 5.75
N VAL A 116 -8.21 -7.31 4.80
CA VAL A 116 -7.09 -8.26 4.81
C VAL A 116 -5.75 -7.54 4.59
N GLU A 117 -5.71 -6.57 3.68
CA GLU A 117 -4.54 -5.72 3.45
C GLU A 117 -4.12 -4.98 4.74
N HIS A 118 -5.05 -4.29 5.39
CA HIS A 118 -4.79 -3.60 6.66
C HIS A 118 -4.39 -4.55 7.78
N ALA A 119 -5.01 -5.72 7.88
CA ALA A 119 -4.62 -6.74 8.84
C ALA A 119 -3.18 -7.21 8.59
N ALA A 120 -2.81 -7.41 7.32
CA ALA A 120 -1.46 -7.82 6.96
C ALA A 120 -0.42 -6.74 7.30
N ILE A 121 -0.67 -5.46 6.94
CA ILE A 121 0.18 -4.32 7.32
C ILE A 121 0.31 -4.22 8.85
N GLY A 122 -0.77 -4.44 9.60
CA GLY A 122 -0.76 -4.37 11.05
C GLY A 122 -0.02 -5.50 11.74
N ILE A 123 -0.05 -6.71 11.16
CA ILE A 123 0.53 -7.93 11.74
C ILE A 123 2.00 -8.10 11.35
N LEU A 124 2.39 -7.71 10.13
CA LEU A 124 3.71 -7.96 9.57
C LEU A 124 4.88 -7.38 10.41
N PRO A 125 4.77 -6.19 11.03
CA PRO A 125 5.76 -5.67 11.99
C PRO A 125 6.15 -6.65 13.09
N LEU A 126 5.21 -7.46 13.59
CA LEU A 126 5.45 -8.45 14.65
C LEU A 126 6.45 -9.54 14.24
N PHE A 127 6.57 -9.79 12.95
CA PHE A 127 7.45 -10.80 12.40
C PHE A 127 8.69 -10.17 11.76
N ALA A 128 8.51 -9.01 11.12
CA ALA A 128 9.49 -8.41 10.21
C ALA A 128 10.42 -7.37 10.83
N MET A 129 10.37 -7.14 12.16
CA MET A 129 11.15 -6.11 12.88
C MET A 129 11.24 -4.78 12.11
N CYS A 130 10.13 -4.38 11.51
CA CYS A 130 9.96 -3.09 10.85
C CYS A 130 8.85 -2.32 11.55
N ASP A 131 8.78 -1.02 11.32
CA ASP A 131 7.64 -0.24 11.75
C ASP A 131 6.49 -0.37 10.74
N ARG A 132 5.27 -0.14 11.22
CA ARG A 132 4.07 -0.14 10.36
C ARG A 132 4.21 0.82 9.18
N ASN A 133 4.91 1.94 9.37
CA ASN A 133 5.08 2.98 8.36
C ASN A 133 6.08 2.59 7.26
N ASP A 134 6.85 1.50 7.45
CA ASP A 134 7.76 0.99 6.43
C ASP A 134 7.04 0.08 5.41
N ILE A 135 5.75 -0.20 5.63
CA ILE A 135 4.98 -1.16 4.84
C ILE A 135 3.83 -0.44 4.15
N GLY A 136 3.81 -0.52 2.82
CA GLY A 136 2.68 -0.13 1.99
C GLY A 136 1.83 -1.35 1.63
N GLY A 137 0.59 -1.11 1.24
CA GLY A 137 -0.29 -2.14 0.73
C GLY A 137 -1.27 -1.59 -0.29
N VAL A 138 -1.67 -2.46 -1.20
CA VAL A 138 -2.69 -2.19 -2.22
C VAL A 138 -3.58 -3.42 -2.31
N SER A 139 -4.88 -3.21 -2.14
CA SER A 139 -5.90 -4.19 -2.49
C SER A 139 -6.62 -3.76 -3.76
N THR A 140 -6.75 -4.69 -4.71
CA THR A 140 -7.45 -4.45 -5.97
C THR A 140 -8.37 -5.62 -6.30
N LEU A 141 -9.56 -5.29 -6.80
CA LEU A 141 -10.51 -6.25 -7.35
C LEU A 141 -10.02 -6.80 -8.70
N LEU A 142 -9.25 -6.01 -9.44
CA LEU A 142 -8.76 -6.38 -10.76
C LEU A 142 -7.42 -5.69 -10.99
N HIS A 143 -6.33 -6.40 -10.67
CA HIS A 143 -4.99 -5.88 -10.92
C HIS A 143 -4.74 -5.76 -12.44
N PRO A 144 -4.22 -4.63 -12.95
CA PRO A 144 -4.06 -4.40 -14.39
C PRO A 144 -3.16 -5.46 -15.05
N ASP A 145 -2.10 -5.89 -14.37
CA ASP A 145 -1.14 -6.85 -14.96
C ASP A 145 -1.58 -8.31 -14.87
N THR A 146 -2.41 -8.68 -13.88
CA THR A 146 -2.76 -10.09 -13.63
C THR A 146 -4.22 -10.41 -13.94
N GLY A 147 -5.07 -9.39 -14.11
CA GLY A 147 -6.50 -9.52 -14.33
C GLY A 147 -7.24 -10.22 -13.19
N ARG A 148 -6.71 -10.16 -11.97
CA ARG A 148 -7.24 -10.89 -10.80
C ARG A 148 -7.34 -10.01 -9.57
N ALA A 149 -8.27 -10.36 -8.68
CA ALA A 149 -8.36 -9.78 -7.35
C ALA A 149 -7.17 -10.23 -6.49
N GLN A 150 -6.37 -9.29 -6.03
CA GLN A 150 -5.10 -9.56 -5.35
C GLN A 150 -4.80 -8.49 -4.30
N ILE A 151 -3.99 -8.89 -3.32
CA ILE A 151 -3.50 -8.01 -2.26
C ILE A 151 -1.98 -7.98 -2.36
N PHE A 152 -1.44 -6.77 -2.41
CA PHE A 152 -0.02 -6.47 -2.48
C PHE A 152 0.43 -5.85 -1.17
N ILE A 153 1.62 -6.23 -0.73
CA ILE A 153 2.32 -5.68 0.41
C ILE A 153 3.73 -5.40 -0.04
N TYR A 154 4.22 -4.19 0.17
CA TYR A 154 5.54 -3.80 -0.32
C TYR A 154 6.25 -2.89 0.69
N ASP A 155 7.56 -2.73 0.52
CA ASP A 155 8.35 -1.78 1.30
C ASP A 155 8.09 -0.36 0.77
N ALA A 156 7.50 0.49 1.61
CA ALA A 156 7.08 1.85 1.27
C ALA A 156 8.24 2.86 1.22
N TYR A 157 9.49 2.40 1.34
CA TYR A 157 10.67 3.25 1.23
C TYR A 157 11.06 3.48 -0.24
N PRO A 158 11.01 4.73 -0.76
CA PRO A 158 11.45 5.03 -2.11
C PRO A 158 12.97 4.83 -2.25
N GLY A 159 13.39 3.90 -3.12
CA GLY A 159 14.81 3.72 -3.49
C GLY A 159 15.50 2.44 -3.00
N ALA A 160 14.76 1.36 -2.74
CA ALA A 160 15.30 0.10 -2.18
C ALA A 160 16.18 -0.77 -3.13
N PHE A 161 16.86 -0.24 -4.15
CA PHE A 161 17.75 -1.01 -5.06
C PHE A 161 19.01 -0.24 -5.53
N PRO A 162 20.15 -0.90 -5.92
CA PRO A 162 21.00 -1.87 -5.21
C PRO A 162 22.39 -1.31 -4.80
N TYR A 163 22.66 0.01 -4.89
CA TYR A 163 24.02 0.55 -4.69
C TYR A 163 24.40 0.85 -3.24
N LEU A 164 23.46 0.72 -2.30
CA LEU A 164 23.75 0.84 -0.87
C LEU A 164 23.79 -0.57 -0.28
N GLY A 165 24.89 -0.87 0.42
CA GLY A 165 25.17 -2.17 1.05
C GLY A 165 24.09 -2.61 2.07
N PRO A 166 24.36 -3.67 2.86
CA PRO A 166 23.33 -4.46 3.51
C PRO A 166 22.60 -3.68 4.63
N PHE A 167 21.60 -2.88 4.27
CA PHE A 167 20.55 -2.46 5.18
C PHE A 167 19.51 -3.59 5.30
N PRO A 168 18.90 -3.76 6.50
CA PRO A 168 18.38 -5.04 6.97
C PRO A 168 17.10 -5.54 6.26
N PHE A 169 16.48 -4.74 5.40
CA PHE A 169 15.20 -5.07 4.75
C PHE A 169 15.23 -6.34 3.91
N ARG A 170 16.38 -6.66 3.29
CA ARG A 170 16.55 -7.89 2.49
C ARG A 170 16.42 -9.18 3.32
N ARG A 171 16.46 -9.08 4.65
CA ARG A 171 16.52 -10.23 5.56
C ARG A 171 15.38 -10.29 6.57
N ILE A 172 14.48 -9.30 6.65
CA ILE A 172 13.45 -9.29 7.68
C ILE A 172 12.02 -9.21 7.11
N ALA A 173 11.66 -8.34 6.16
CA ALA A 173 10.28 -8.35 5.64
C ALA A 173 9.93 -9.64 4.85
N VAL A 174 10.75 -9.97 3.85
CA VAL A 174 10.55 -11.17 3.03
C VAL A 174 10.87 -12.44 3.83
N LYS A 175 11.91 -12.42 4.67
CA LYS A 175 12.30 -13.60 5.45
C LYS A 175 11.37 -13.89 6.61
N SER A 176 10.67 -12.89 7.14
CA SER A 176 9.70 -13.09 8.21
C SER A 176 8.34 -13.52 7.69
N VAL A 177 7.93 -13.05 6.52
CA VAL A 177 6.82 -13.69 5.79
C VAL A 177 7.25 -15.08 5.30
N GLN A 178 8.52 -15.28 4.93
CA GLN A 178 9.08 -16.61 4.63
C GLN A 178 9.19 -17.52 5.88
N LEU A 179 9.35 -16.95 7.09
CA LEU A 179 9.34 -17.66 8.38
C LEU A 179 7.90 -18.03 8.79
N LEU A 180 6.92 -17.15 8.57
CA LEU A 180 5.50 -17.52 8.64
C LEU A 180 5.14 -18.63 7.62
N TYR A 181 5.75 -18.56 6.44
CA TYR A 181 5.66 -19.53 5.33
C TYR A 181 6.45 -20.84 5.56
N LEU A 182 7.36 -20.89 6.53
CA LEU A 182 8.10 -22.09 6.94
C LEU A 182 7.52 -22.69 8.24
N GLN A 183 7.11 -21.87 9.22
CA GLN A 183 6.60 -22.33 10.51
C GLN A 183 5.22 -23.00 10.42
N LYS A 184 4.39 -22.67 9.41
CA LYS A 184 3.05 -23.28 9.25
C LYS A 184 3.00 -24.52 8.34
N VAL A 185 4.12 -24.88 7.69
CA VAL A 185 4.20 -26.04 6.77
C VAL A 185 5.17 -27.12 7.27
N GLY A 186 6.01 -26.81 8.28
CA GLY A 186 6.92 -27.77 8.90
C GLY A 186 6.35 -28.55 10.10
N GLY A 187 5.05 -28.45 10.38
CA GLY A 187 4.37 -29.28 11.37
C GLY A 187 3.52 -30.32 10.66
N GLU A 188 4.11 -31.48 10.38
CA GLU A 188 3.37 -32.73 10.20
C GLU A 188 2.56 -33.07 11.46
#